data_AF-A0A438HXA7-F1
#
_entry.id   AF-A0A438HXA7-F1
#
_cell.length_a   1.000
_cell.length_b   1.000
_cell.length_c   1.000
_cell.angle_alpha   90.00
_cell.angle_beta   90.00
_cell.angle_gamma   90.00
#
_symmetry.space_group_name_H-M   'P 1'
#
loop_
_entity.id
_entity.type
_entity.pdbx_description
1 polymer ?
#
loop_
_entity_poly.entity_id
_entity_poly.type
_entity_poly.pdbx_seq_one_letter_code
_entity_poly.pdbx_strand_id
1 'polypeptide(L)'
;MASSNLSTISNVFAMPEGQIGFFPDVGASYFLSRLPGSFGEYLGLTGARLDGNEMLACGLATHFVLSKDLLLLESALSGVASSDASTISRVISGFSSKISLKKDSPIGETINKCFSRRTVEEILSILENEAANGDNKWIIQAISSMKSASPTSLKIFLKLIREGRAKELKDCLIQDYAIACHMFRRSFNPDFIEGSRAKLFEKRKQPKVLIMHLFMNWQQSYSYRGLL
;
A
#
# COMPACT_ATOMS: atom_id res chain seq x y z
N MET A 1 -8.75 -5.31 11.42
CA MET A 1 -7.41 -5.93 11.34
C MET A 1 -7.31 -7.00 12.39
N ALA A 2 -6.53 -8.06 12.15
CA ALA A 2 -6.24 -9.04 13.18
C ALA A 2 -5.57 -8.35 14.38
N SER A 3 -5.83 -8.85 15.59
CA SER A 3 -5.22 -8.34 16.82
C SER A 3 -3.71 -8.61 16.90
N SER A 4 -3.19 -9.53 16.09
CA SER A 4 -1.77 -9.84 16.00
C SER A 4 -1.38 -10.14 14.55
N ASN A 5 -0.49 -9.32 14.01
CA ASN A 5 0.19 -9.53 12.72
C ASN A 5 1.67 -9.83 12.99
N LEU A 6 2.14 -10.98 12.50
CA LEU A 6 3.52 -11.43 12.66
C LEU A 6 4.33 -11.11 11.41
N SER A 7 5.53 -10.57 11.60
CA SER A 7 6.53 -10.41 10.55
C SER A 7 7.79 -11.21 10.86
N THR A 8 8.47 -11.67 9.81
CA THR A 8 9.81 -12.27 9.89
C THR A 8 10.77 -11.58 8.93
N ILE A 9 12.06 -11.93 8.98
CA ILE A 9 13.08 -11.33 8.09
C ILE A 9 12.82 -11.60 6.60
N SER A 10 12.12 -12.69 6.28
CA SER A 10 11.76 -13.06 4.91
C SER A 10 10.46 -12.42 4.41
N ASN A 11 9.70 -11.74 5.27
CA ASN A 11 8.46 -11.09 4.84
C ASN A 11 8.77 -9.93 3.91
N VAL A 12 8.01 -9.86 2.81
CA VAL A 12 7.98 -8.71 1.91
C VAL A 12 6.53 -8.31 1.74
N PHE A 13 6.18 -7.10 2.20
CA PHE A 13 4.87 -6.50 2.01
C PHE A 13 4.93 -5.46 0.89
N ALA A 14 3.93 -5.45 0.01
CA ALA A 14 3.72 -4.40 -0.97
C ALA A 14 2.26 -4.41 -1.45
N MET A 15 1.80 -3.26 -1.93
CA MET A 15 0.51 -3.10 -2.61
C MET A 15 0.75 -2.59 -4.05
N PRO A 16 1.16 -3.45 -5.00
CA PRO A 16 1.55 -3.04 -6.35
C PRO A 16 0.37 -2.95 -7.33
N GLU A 17 -0.88 -2.91 -6.86
CA GLU A 17 -2.11 -2.99 -7.67
C GLU A 17 -2.21 -1.89 -8.73
N GLY A 18 -1.68 -0.69 -8.44
CA GLY A 18 -1.59 0.41 -9.40
C GLY A 18 -0.86 0.02 -10.69
N GLN A 19 0.10 -0.90 -10.62
CA GLN A 19 0.90 -1.38 -11.76
C GLN A 19 0.13 -2.31 -12.71
N ILE A 20 -0.97 -2.90 -12.23
CA ILE A 20 -1.87 -3.73 -13.04
C ILE A 20 -3.15 -2.98 -13.40
N GLY A 21 -3.23 -1.68 -13.13
CA GLY A 21 -4.42 -0.88 -13.39
C GLY A 21 -5.57 -1.18 -12.42
N PHE A 22 -5.28 -1.71 -11.23
CA PHE A 22 -6.21 -1.84 -10.11
C PHE A 22 -5.84 -0.86 -8.99
N PHE A 23 -6.60 -0.80 -7.90
CA PHE A 23 -6.25 0.00 -6.72
C PHE A 23 -5.96 -0.92 -5.53
N PRO A 24 -5.15 -0.51 -4.55
CA PRO A 24 -5.00 -1.26 -3.30
C PRO A 24 -6.37 -1.44 -2.62
N ASP A 25 -6.84 -2.67 -2.58
CA ASP A 25 -8.16 -3.08 -2.12
C ASP A 25 -8.08 -3.81 -0.77
N VAL A 26 -9.01 -4.73 -0.47
CA VAL A 26 -9.07 -5.53 0.77
C VAL A 26 -8.99 -4.71 2.06
N GLY A 27 -9.52 -3.48 2.04
CA GLY A 27 -9.47 -2.56 3.17
C GLY A 27 -8.12 -1.86 3.34
N ALA A 28 -7.26 -1.82 2.31
CA ALA A 28 -6.01 -1.05 2.33
C ALA A 28 -6.24 0.43 2.64
N SER A 29 -7.33 1.00 2.15
CA SER A 29 -7.78 2.34 2.52
C SER A 29 -8.03 2.50 4.02
N TYR A 30 -8.44 1.44 4.73
CA TYR A 30 -8.59 1.44 6.19
C TYR A 30 -7.23 1.34 6.90
N PHE A 31 -6.43 0.33 6.60
CA PHE A 31 -5.23 0.10 7.41
C PHE A 31 -4.04 1.00 7.04
N LEU A 32 -3.85 1.32 5.76
CA LEU A 32 -2.76 2.21 5.33
C LEU A 32 -3.01 3.65 5.81
N SER A 33 -4.26 4.09 5.87
CA SER A 33 -4.62 5.44 6.32
C SER A 33 -4.36 5.70 7.80
N ARG A 34 -4.16 4.63 8.59
CA ARG A 34 -3.85 4.67 10.02
C ARG A 34 -2.34 4.58 10.29
N LEU A 35 -1.52 4.40 9.25
CA LEU A 35 -0.07 4.48 9.37
C LEU A 35 0.36 5.93 9.66
N PRO A 36 1.54 6.14 10.28
CA PRO A 36 2.03 7.47 10.62
C PRO A 36 2.09 8.41 9.41
N GLY A 37 1.56 9.63 9.59
CA GLY A 37 1.60 10.69 8.59
C GLY A 37 0.97 10.30 7.25
N SER A 38 1.75 10.43 6.17
CA SER A 38 1.37 10.09 4.79
C SER A 38 2.09 8.83 4.27
N PHE A 39 2.55 7.97 5.17
CA PHE A 39 3.27 6.75 4.79
C PHE A 39 2.38 5.76 4.05
N GLY A 40 1.10 5.66 4.41
CA GLY A 40 0.14 4.82 3.70
C GLY A 40 -0.08 5.24 2.24
N GLU A 41 -0.15 6.55 1.99
CA GLU A 41 -0.24 7.12 0.63
C GLU A 41 1.00 6.74 -0.18
N TYR A 42 2.20 6.85 0.41
CA TYR A 42 3.44 6.41 -0.22
C TYR A 42 3.39 4.93 -0.62
N LEU A 43 3.03 4.04 0.30
CA LEU A 43 3.00 2.59 0.05
C LEU A 43 2.03 2.23 -1.08
N GLY A 44 0.79 2.73 -1.01
CA GLY A 44 -0.23 2.33 -1.98
C GLY A 44 -0.12 3.04 -3.34
N LEU A 45 0.44 4.26 -3.41
CA LEU A 45 0.66 4.92 -4.71
C LEU A 45 1.90 4.43 -5.44
N THR A 46 2.95 4.06 -4.71
CA THR A 46 4.23 3.66 -5.32
C THR A 46 4.38 2.14 -5.45
N GLY A 47 3.62 1.37 -4.68
CA GLY A 47 3.81 -0.07 -4.54
C GLY A 47 5.15 -0.44 -3.90
N ALA A 48 5.70 0.46 -3.06
CA ALA A 48 6.95 0.23 -2.36
C ALA A 48 6.89 -1.05 -1.52
N ARG A 49 8.04 -1.72 -1.46
CA ARG A 49 8.21 -2.97 -0.71
C ARG A 49 8.75 -2.64 0.67
N LEU A 50 8.17 -3.29 1.68
CA LEU A 50 8.64 -3.26 3.05
C LEU A 50 9.12 -4.64 3.46
N ASP A 51 10.27 -4.68 4.12
CA ASP A 51 10.72 -5.87 4.84
C ASP A 51 9.99 -6.01 6.18
N GLY A 52 10.20 -7.14 6.86
CA GLY A 52 9.56 -7.40 8.15
C GLY A 52 9.92 -6.39 9.26
N ASN A 53 11.11 -5.79 9.24
CA ASN A 53 11.51 -4.79 10.23
C ASN A 53 10.75 -3.48 9.97
N GLU A 54 10.64 -3.09 8.70
CA GLU A 54 9.91 -1.89 8.29
C GLU A 54 8.40 -2.02 8.54
N MET A 55 7.84 -3.22 8.34
CA MET A 55 6.45 -3.52 8.72
C MET A 55 6.22 -3.31 10.22
N LEU A 56 7.14 -3.78 11.07
CA LEU A 56 7.06 -3.53 12.51
C LEU A 56 7.20 -2.04 12.82
N ALA A 57 8.12 -1.35 12.15
CA ALA A 57 8.41 0.06 12.38
C ALA A 57 7.24 1.00 12.08
N CYS A 58 6.52 0.72 11.00
CA CYS A 58 5.37 1.53 10.60
C CYS A 58 4.05 1.10 11.27
N GLY A 59 4.05 -0.02 12.02
CA GLY A 59 2.87 -0.54 12.71
C GLY A 59 1.98 -1.45 11.87
N LEU A 60 2.45 -1.91 10.70
CA LEU A 60 1.76 -2.96 9.92
C LEU A 60 1.87 -4.34 10.56
N ALA A 61 3.04 -4.63 11.15
CA ALA A 61 3.26 -5.79 11.99
C ALA A 61 3.23 -5.39 13.47
N THR A 62 2.66 -6.27 14.29
CA THR A 62 2.58 -6.09 15.76
C THR A 62 3.76 -6.73 16.48
N HIS A 63 4.30 -7.81 15.92
CA HIS A 63 5.39 -8.58 16.49
C HIS A 63 6.34 -9.01 15.38
N PHE A 64 7.61 -9.12 15.73
CA PHE A 64 8.61 -9.69 14.84
C PHE A 64 9.17 -10.97 15.45
N VAL A 65 9.11 -12.06 14.68
CA VAL A 65 9.55 -13.39 15.11
C VAL A 65 10.64 -13.87 14.17
N LEU A 66 11.71 -14.46 14.71
CA LEU A 66 12.74 -15.06 13.87
C LEU A 66 12.19 -16.29 13.16
N SER A 67 12.53 -16.47 11.88
CA SER A 67 11.98 -17.57 11.08
C SER A 67 12.24 -18.96 11.69
N LYS A 68 13.37 -19.13 12.40
CA LYS A 68 13.71 -20.38 13.10
C LYS A 68 12.77 -20.72 14.27
N ASP A 69 12.12 -19.71 14.85
CA ASP A 69 11.30 -19.85 16.05
C ASP A 69 9.80 -19.99 15.71
N LEU A 70 9.43 -19.91 14.43
CA LEU A 70 8.03 -20.01 13.97
C LEU A 70 7.38 -21.34 14.33
N LEU A 71 8.08 -22.47 14.13
CA LEU A 71 7.55 -23.79 14.47
C LEU A 71 7.35 -23.97 15.98
N LEU A 72 8.24 -23.38 16.78
CA LEU A 72 8.11 -23.37 18.23
C LEU A 72 6.93 -22.52 18.67
N LEU A 73 6.72 -21.36 18.04
CA LEU A 73 5.56 -20.51 18.27
C LEU A 73 4.25 -21.22 17.90
N GLU A 74 4.20 -21.89 16.75
CA GLU A 74 3.03 -22.67 16.31
C GLU A 74 2.68 -23.78 17.32
N SER A 75 3.70 -24.52 17.78
CA SER A 75 3.53 -25.56 18.80
C SER A 75 3.04 -24.98 20.13
N ALA A 76 3.62 -23.85 20.56
CA ALA A 76 3.21 -23.16 21.78
C ALA A 76 1.76 -22.67 21.69
N LEU A 77 1.33 -22.12 20.55
CA LEU A 77 -0.04 -21.67 20.31
C LEU A 77 -1.02 -22.86 20.29
N SER A 78 -0.64 -23.99 19.68
CA SER A 78 -1.46 -25.20 19.64
C SER A 78 -1.71 -25.79 21.03
N GLY A 79 -0.79 -25.57 21.97
CA GLY A 79 -0.92 -26.01 23.37
C GLY A 79 -1.79 -25.10 24.24
N VAL A 80 -2.25 -23.95 23.74
CA VAL A 80 -3.08 -23.01 24.51
C VAL A 80 -4.52 -23.50 24.54
N ALA A 81 -5.00 -23.91 25.72
CA ALA A 81 -6.37 -24.38 25.91
C ALA A 81 -7.43 -23.26 25.96
N SER A 82 -7.00 -21.99 26.00
CA SER A 82 -7.88 -20.82 26.12
C SER A 82 -7.96 -20.04 24.81
N SER A 83 -9.16 -19.63 24.41
CA SER A 83 -9.37 -18.71 23.29
C SER A 83 -9.26 -17.23 23.69
N ASP A 84 -8.82 -16.95 24.92
CA ASP A 84 -8.62 -15.59 25.40
C ASP A 84 -7.49 -14.87 24.64
N ALA A 85 -7.83 -13.70 24.09
CA ALA A 85 -6.91 -12.92 23.26
C ALA A 85 -5.68 -12.44 24.02
N SER A 86 -5.81 -12.15 25.32
CA SER A 86 -4.68 -11.70 26.14
C SER A 86 -3.66 -12.83 26.36
N THR A 87 -4.16 -14.05 26.54
CA THR A 87 -3.34 -15.26 26.67
C THR A 87 -2.56 -15.54 25.39
N ILE A 88 -3.23 -15.49 24.23
CA ILE A 88 -2.60 -15.67 22.91
C ILE A 88 -1.54 -14.58 22.66
N SER A 89 -1.87 -13.32 22.93
CA SER A 89 -0.95 -12.19 22.76
C SER A 89 0.31 -12.34 23.63
N ARG A 90 0.17 -12.84 24.86
CA ARG A 90 1.31 -13.12 25.75
C ARG A 90 2.21 -14.23 25.21
N VAL A 91 1.65 -15.29 24.64
CA VAL A 91 2.44 -16.36 24.00
C VAL A 91 3.24 -15.79 22.84
N ILE A 92 2.58 -15.07 21.93
CA ILE A 92 3.23 -14.43 20.78
C ILE A 92 4.35 -13.48 21.23
N SER A 93 4.08 -12.66 22.25
CA SER A 93 5.05 -11.71 22.80
C SER A 93 6.31 -12.39 23.34
N GLY A 94 6.19 -13.62 23.88
CA GLY A 94 7.32 -14.41 24.36
C GLY A 94 8.31 -14.83 23.25
N PHE A 95 7.83 -14.90 22.00
CA PHE A 95 8.66 -15.19 20.81
C PHE A 95 9.07 -13.93 20.05
N SER A 96 8.59 -12.75 20.45
CA SER A 96 8.89 -11.51 19.75
C SER A 96 10.31 -11.04 20.04
N SER A 97 11.09 -10.86 18.98
CA SER A 97 12.43 -10.28 19.07
C SER A 97 12.36 -8.76 19.09
N LYS A 98 13.10 -8.12 19.99
CA LYS A 98 13.27 -6.66 19.98
C LYS A 98 14.28 -6.30 18.89
N ILE A 99 13.81 -5.68 17.82
CA ILE A 99 14.69 -5.09 16.81
C ILE A 99 14.93 -3.64 17.17
N SER A 100 16.20 -3.22 17.12
CA SER A 100 16.54 -1.80 17.18
C SER A 100 16.19 -1.16 15.85
N LEU A 101 15.01 -0.55 15.79
CA LEU A 101 14.66 0.33 14.68
C LEU A 101 15.59 1.53 14.71
N LYS A 102 16.16 1.89 13.56
CA LYS A 102 16.87 3.16 13.42
C LYS A 102 15.84 4.28 13.65
N LYS A 103 15.89 4.91 14.83
CA LYS A 103 15.08 6.07 15.17
C LYS A 103 15.34 7.16 14.13
N ASP A 104 14.28 7.63 13.50
CA ASP A 104 14.23 8.86 12.71
C ASP A 104 15.08 8.85 11.44
N SER A 105 14.55 8.18 10.42
CA SER A 105 15.03 8.37 9.07
C SER A 105 14.45 9.68 8.48
N PRO A 106 15.28 10.57 7.91
CA PRO A 106 14.83 11.76 7.16
C PRO A 106 13.82 11.45 6.03
N ILE A 107 13.73 10.17 5.65
CA ILE A 107 12.75 9.62 4.71
C ILE A 107 11.32 9.89 5.21
N GLY A 108 11.04 9.79 6.51
CA GLY A 108 9.68 9.97 7.05
C GLY A 108 9.13 11.38 6.86
N GLU A 109 9.93 12.40 7.17
CA GLU A 109 9.53 13.81 6.98
C GLU A 109 9.35 14.14 5.50
N THR A 110 10.25 13.63 4.64
CA THR A 110 10.17 13.84 3.19
C THR A 110 8.93 13.16 2.60
N ILE A 111 8.59 11.95 3.05
CA ILE A 111 7.35 11.27 2.65
C ILE A 111 6.14 12.11 3.05
N ASN A 112 6.09 12.59 4.30
CA ASN A 112 4.97 13.43 4.76
C ASN A 112 4.84 14.72 3.95
N LYS A 113 5.97 15.39 3.65
CA LYS A 113 6.01 16.58 2.80
C LYS A 113 5.45 16.31 1.40
N CYS A 114 5.84 15.19 0.78
CA CYS A 114 5.49 14.89 -0.60
C CYS A 114 4.07 14.33 -0.76
N PHE A 115 3.70 13.34 0.07
CA PHE A 115 2.47 12.56 -0.10
C PHE A 115 1.23 13.17 0.58
N SER A 116 1.39 14.28 1.31
CA SER A 116 0.26 15.04 1.87
C SER A 116 -0.45 15.94 0.85
N ARG A 117 0.08 16.09 -0.37
CA ARG A 117 -0.46 16.96 -1.44
C ARG A 117 -1.80 16.49 -2.00
N ARG A 118 -2.71 17.38 -2.34
CA ARG A 118 -4.14 17.05 -2.58
C ARG A 118 -4.36 16.16 -3.80
N THR A 119 -3.52 16.23 -4.81
CA THR A 119 -3.67 15.45 -6.05
C THR A 119 -2.45 14.61 -6.35
N VAL A 120 -2.61 13.57 -7.17
CA VAL A 120 -1.48 12.72 -7.60
C VAL A 120 -0.47 13.54 -8.39
N GLU A 121 -0.95 14.52 -9.17
CA GLU A 121 -0.14 15.46 -9.95
C GLU A 121 0.72 16.36 -9.06
N GLU A 122 0.15 16.90 -7.97
CA GLU A 122 0.92 17.68 -7.00
C GLU A 122 1.97 16.82 -6.28
N ILE A 123 1.63 15.56 -5.95
CA ILE A 123 2.59 14.61 -5.37
C ILE A 123 3.74 14.34 -6.34
N LEU A 124 3.45 14.07 -7.62
CA LEU A 124 4.47 13.86 -8.63
C LEU A 124 5.36 15.08 -8.82
N SER A 125 4.76 16.27 -8.96
CA SER A 125 5.48 17.52 -9.16
C SER A 125 6.44 17.80 -8.00
N ILE A 126 6.01 17.58 -6.76
CA ILE A 126 6.89 17.85 -5.62
C ILE A 126 7.99 16.78 -5.49
N LEU A 127 7.71 15.51 -5.79
CA LEU A 127 8.74 14.46 -5.83
C LEU A 127 9.80 14.77 -6.89
N GLU A 128 9.40 15.25 -8.07
CA GLU A 128 10.33 15.65 -9.14
C GLU A 128 11.22 16.82 -8.70
N ASN A 129 10.67 17.81 -8.01
CA ASN A 129 11.44 18.90 -7.44
C ASN A 129 12.43 18.42 -6.36
N GLU A 130 12.02 17.50 -5.49
CA GLU A 130 12.93 16.90 -4.48
C GLU A 130 14.04 16.06 -5.14
N ALA A 131 13.73 15.34 -6.22
CA ALA A 131 14.71 14.56 -6.97
C ALA A 131 15.75 15.43 -7.69
N ALA A 132 15.38 16.65 -8.08
CA ALA A 132 16.32 17.61 -8.68
C ALA A 132 17.31 18.20 -7.66
N ASN A 133 16.93 18.23 -6.37
CA ASN A 133 17.68 18.88 -5.30
C ASN A 133 18.54 17.91 -4.46
N GLY A 134 18.57 16.60 -4.77
CA GLY A 134 19.40 15.64 -4.06
C GLY A 134 19.37 14.22 -4.63
N ASP A 135 20.34 13.38 -4.24
CA ASP A 135 20.42 11.97 -4.67
C ASP A 135 19.56 11.06 -3.78
N ASN A 136 18.24 11.19 -3.92
CA ASN A 136 17.27 10.38 -3.20
C ASN A 136 16.76 9.23 -4.06
N LYS A 137 17.49 8.11 -4.10
CA LYS A 137 17.15 6.92 -4.92
C LYS A 137 15.71 6.44 -4.75
N TRP A 138 15.16 6.50 -3.54
CA TRP A 138 13.78 6.08 -3.27
C TRP A 138 12.74 7.01 -3.93
N ILE A 139 13.02 8.31 -4.06
CA ILE A 139 12.15 9.28 -4.74
C ILE A 139 12.12 8.97 -6.22
N ILE A 140 13.28 8.71 -6.83
CA ILE A 140 13.38 8.34 -8.25
C ILE A 140 12.58 7.07 -8.53
N GLN A 141 12.68 6.07 -7.65
CA GLN A 141 11.89 4.84 -7.73
C GLN A 141 10.38 5.11 -7.57
N ALA A 142 9.99 5.95 -6.61
CA ALA A 142 8.59 6.33 -6.40
C ALA A 142 7.99 7.02 -7.64
N ILE A 143 8.70 7.99 -8.21
CA ILE A 143 8.29 8.69 -9.44
C ILE A 143 8.15 7.68 -10.58
N SER A 144 9.15 6.83 -10.79
CA SER A 144 9.13 5.82 -11.84
C SER A 144 7.94 4.88 -11.70
N SER A 145 7.67 4.38 -10.50
CA SER A 145 6.53 3.50 -10.23
C SER A 145 5.21 4.21 -10.47
N MET A 146 5.02 5.43 -9.96
CA MET A 146 3.77 6.17 -10.14
C MET A 146 3.51 6.50 -11.61
N LYS A 147 4.54 6.87 -12.37
CA LYS A 147 4.43 7.11 -13.83
C LYS A 147 4.15 5.83 -14.62
N SER A 148 4.54 4.66 -14.13
CA SER A 148 4.24 3.38 -14.75
C SER A 148 2.95 2.73 -14.27
N ALA A 149 2.19 3.39 -13.39
CA ALA A 149 0.89 2.93 -12.89
C ALA A 149 -0.28 3.59 -13.65
N SER A 150 -1.49 3.01 -13.52
CA SER A 150 -2.68 3.66 -14.09
C SER A 150 -2.98 4.96 -13.34
N PRO A 151 -3.08 6.11 -14.02
CA PRO A 151 -3.43 7.37 -13.37
C PRO A 151 -4.80 7.30 -12.68
N THR A 152 -5.75 6.55 -13.25
CA THR A 152 -7.07 6.37 -12.65
C THR A 152 -6.96 5.59 -11.34
N SER A 153 -6.21 4.49 -11.32
CA SER A 153 -5.96 3.72 -10.10
C SER A 153 -5.36 4.56 -8.99
N LEU A 154 -4.35 5.37 -9.31
CA LEU A 154 -3.68 6.24 -8.34
C LEU A 154 -4.66 7.27 -7.76
N LYS A 155 -5.48 7.91 -8.61
CA LYS A 155 -6.48 8.89 -8.18
C LYS A 155 -7.58 8.28 -7.31
N ILE A 156 -8.06 7.10 -7.69
CA ILE A 156 -9.02 6.32 -6.90
C ILE A 156 -8.43 6.03 -5.53
N PHE A 157 -7.23 5.46 -5.47
CA PHE A 157 -6.62 5.08 -4.20
C PHE A 157 -6.33 6.28 -3.31
N LEU A 158 -5.80 7.39 -3.86
CA LEU A 158 -5.53 8.60 -3.09
C LEU A 158 -6.81 9.16 -2.44
N LYS A 159 -7.95 9.03 -3.11
CA LYS A 159 -9.24 9.40 -2.55
C LYS A 159 -9.66 8.42 -1.44
N LEU A 160 -9.58 7.12 -1.71
CA LEU A 160 -9.98 6.07 -0.78
C LEU A 160 -9.21 6.12 0.53
N ILE A 161 -7.89 6.20 0.49
CA ILE A 161 -7.06 6.21 1.69
C ILE A 161 -7.35 7.43 2.57
N ARG A 162 -7.68 8.59 1.98
CA ARG A 162 -8.02 9.79 2.74
C ARG A 162 -9.37 9.72 3.41
N GLU A 163 -10.37 9.23 2.69
CA GLU A 163 -11.69 8.96 3.28
C GLU A 163 -11.62 7.85 4.33
N GLY A 164 -10.75 6.86 4.11
CA GLY A 164 -10.51 5.74 5.02
C GLY A 164 -10.05 6.13 6.42
N ARG A 165 -9.48 7.34 6.58
CA ARG A 165 -9.12 7.90 7.90
C ARG A 165 -10.33 8.11 8.80
N ALA A 166 -11.50 8.38 8.23
CA ALA A 166 -12.75 8.67 8.94
C ALA A 166 -13.79 7.56 8.81
N LYS A 167 -13.44 6.42 8.21
CA LYS A 167 -14.35 5.30 7.94
C LYS A 167 -13.99 4.06 8.76
N GLU A 168 -15.00 3.28 9.08
CA GLU A 168 -14.84 1.94 9.63
C GLU A 168 -14.43 0.94 8.55
N LEU A 169 -13.83 -0.19 8.95
CA LEU A 169 -13.35 -1.19 8.00
C LEU A 169 -14.46 -1.70 7.08
N LYS A 170 -15.67 -1.88 7.63
CA LYS A 170 -16.85 -2.31 6.87
C LYS A 170 -17.14 -1.34 5.71
N ASP A 171 -17.11 -0.04 5.97
CA ASP A 171 -17.45 0.97 4.96
C ASP A 171 -16.37 1.05 3.87
N CYS A 172 -15.10 0.93 4.27
CA CYS A 172 -14.00 0.80 3.31
C CYS A 172 -14.18 -0.43 2.41
N LEU A 173 -14.55 -1.59 2.96
CA LEU A 173 -14.75 -2.82 2.18
C LEU A 173 -15.96 -2.73 1.22
N ILE A 174 -17.04 -2.07 1.64
CA ILE A 174 -18.20 -1.81 0.77
C ILE A 174 -17.78 -0.92 -0.41
N GLN A 175 -16.99 0.11 -0.14
CA GLN A 175 -16.48 1.02 -1.16
C GLN A 175 -15.52 0.33 -2.13
N ASP A 176 -14.60 -0.49 -1.61
CA ASP A 176 -13.69 -1.31 -2.40
C ASP A 176 -14.48 -2.22 -3.35
N TYR A 177 -15.53 -2.90 -2.84
CA TYR A 177 -16.39 -3.77 -3.64
C TYR A 177 -17.10 -3.02 -4.78
N ALA A 178 -17.67 -1.84 -4.50
CA ALA A 178 -18.37 -1.04 -5.49
C ALA A 178 -17.42 -0.61 -6.63
N ILE A 179 -16.23 -0.11 -6.27
CA ILE A 179 -15.23 0.34 -7.24
C ILE A 179 -14.71 -0.85 -8.05
N ALA A 180 -14.40 -1.98 -7.41
CA ALA A 180 -13.99 -3.20 -8.08
C ALA A 180 -15.04 -3.61 -9.12
N CYS A 181 -16.33 -3.62 -8.78
CA CYS A 181 -17.41 -3.92 -9.71
C CYS A 181 -17.41 -3.01 -10.94
N HIS A 182 -17.20 -1.70 -10.76
CA HIS A 182 -17.11 -0.76 -11.88
C HIS A 182 -15.86 -0.98 -12.75
N MET A 183 -14.73 -1.36 -12.15
CA MET A 183 -13.50 -1.71 -12.89
C MET A 183 -13.68 -2.98 -13.71
N PHE A 184 -14.28 -4.03 -13.14
CA PHE A 184 -14.58 -5.28 -13.86
C PHE A 184 -15.56 -5.07 -15.01
N ARG A 185 -16.57 -4.20 -14.81
CA ARG A 185 -17.53 -3.80 -15.86
C ARG A 185 -16.95 -2.84 -16.89
N ARG A 186 -15.72 -2.34 -16.67
CA ARG A 186 -15.05 -1.34 -17.52
C ARG A 186 -15.88 -0.06 -17.69
N SER A 187 -16.60 0.32 -16.64
CA SER A 187 -17.55 1.45 -16.69
C SER A 187 -16.85 2.80 -16.90
N PHE A 188 -15.55 2.89 -16.65
CA PHE A 188 -14.78 4.14 -16.78
C PHE A 188 -13.37 3.98 -17.36
N ASN A 189 -12.74 2.80 -17.29
CA ASN A 189 -11.50 2.50 -18.02
C ASN A 189 -11.31 0.97 -18.25
N PRO A 190 -10.46 0.57 -19.21
CA PRO A 190 -10.06 -0.82 -19.41
C PRO A 190 -8.71 -1.18 -18.74
N ASP A 191 -8.15 -0.30 -17.91
CA ASP A 191 -6.76 -0.38 -17.42
C ASP A 191 -6.48 -1.65 -16.65
N PHE A 192 -7.42 -2.09 -15.81
CA PHE A 192 -7.28 -3.31 -15.02
C PHE A 192 -7.10 -4.56 -15.88
N ILE A 193 -7.89 -4.68 -16.94
CA ILE A 193 -7.87 -5.85 -17.82
C ILE A 193 -6.59 -5.89 -18.63
N GLU A 194 -6.20 -4.77 -19.23
CA GLU A 194 -4.94 -4.71 -19.99
C GLU A 194 -3.71 -4.82 -19.09
N GLY A 195 -3.74 -4.19 -17.91
CA GLY A 195 -2.67 -4.25 -16.94
C GLY A 195 -2.44 -5.67 -16.43
N SER A 196 -3.50 -6.35 -16.04
CA SER A 196 -3.46 -7.77 -15.66
C SER A 196 -2.98 -8.65 -16.81
N ARG A 197 -3.53 -8.49 -18.03
CA ARG A 197 -3.08 -9.22 -19.23
C ARG A 197 -1.59 -9.05 -19.48
N ALA A 198 -1.13 -7.81 -19.53
CA ALA A 198 0.26 -7.47 -19.83
C ALA A 198 1.23 -8.01 -18.78
N LYS A 199 0.95 -7.84 -17.48
CA LYS A 199 1.88 -8.20 -16.40
C LYS A 199 1.84 -9.68 -16.05
N LEU A 200 0.65 -10.28 -15.92
CA LEU A 200 0.49 -11.63 -15.38
C LEU A 200 0.58 -12.70 -16.46
N PHE A 201 0.01 -12.44 -17.63
CA PHE A 201 -0.06 -13.44 -18.71
C PHE A 201 1.07 -13.26 -19.71
N GLU A 202 1.30 -12.03 -20.17
CA GLU A 202 2.27 -11.75 -21.24
C GLU A 202 3.64 -11.34 -20.72
N LYS A 203 3.78 -11.15 -19.39
CA LYS A 203 5.02 -10.73 -18.71
C LYS A 203 5.68 -9.50 -19.35
N ARG A 204 4.88 -8.64 -19.98
CA ARG A 204 5.32 -7.35 -20.53
C ARG A 204 5.58 -6.37 -19.41
N LYS A 205 6.65 -5.59 -19.54
CA LYS A 205 6.99 -4.57 -18.54
C LYS A 205 5.96 -3.45 -18.48
N GLN A 206 5.34 -3.06 -19.60
CA GLN A 206 4.36 -1.96 -19.68
C GLN A 206 3.08 -2.37 -20.44
N PRO A 207 1.88 -2.11 -19.88
CA PRO A 207 0.61 -2.34 -20.55
C PRO A 207 0.27 -1.24 -21.57
N LYS A 208 -0.52 -1.56 -22.62
CA LYS A 208 -0.78 -0.63 -23.73
C LYS A 208 -1.59 0.61 -23.34
N VAL A 209 -2.58 0.49 -22.45
CA VAL A 209 -3.43 1.64 -22.07
C VAL A 209 -2.67 2.64 -21.19
N LEU A 210 -1.69 2.18 -20.41
CA LEU A 210 -0.83 3.08 -19.63
C LEU A 210 0.05 3.94 -20.53
N ILE A 211 0.48 3.41 -21.68
CA ILE A 211 1.18 4.18 -22.70
C ILE A 211 0.27 5.30 -23.23
N MET A 212 -1.01 5.01 -23.49
CA MET A 212 -1.96 6.01 -23.99
C MET A 212 -2.23 7.13 -22.97
N HIS A 213 -2.32 6.80 -21.68
CA HIS A 213 -2.45 7.78 -20.60
C HIS A 213 -1.17 8.58 -20.32
N LEU A 214 0.01 8.06 -20.68
CA LEU A 214 1.25 8.85 -20.65
C LEU A 214 1.27 9.91 -21.76
N PHE A 215 0.60 9.65 -22.89
CA PHE A 215 0.47 10.59 -24.02
C PHE A 215 -0.73 11.53 -23.90
N MET A 216 -1.76 11.16 -23.12
CA MET A 216 -2.90 12.03 -22.81
C MET A 216 -2.66 12.79 -21.50
N ASN A 217 -2.85 14.11 -21.50
CA ASN A 217 -2.62 14.94 -20.32
C ASN A 217 -3.31 14.38 -19.06
N TRP A 218 -2.54 14.18 -17.99
CA TRP A 218 -3.00 13.78 -16.64
C TRP A 218 -4.15 14.67 -16.09
N GLN A 219 -4.38 15.83 -16.71
CA GLN A 219 -5.42 16.81 -16.38
C GLN A 219 -6.85 16.43 -16.79
N GLN A 220 -7.06 15.43 -17.66
CA GLN A 220 -8.44 15.03 -18.00
C GLN A 220 -9.10 14.33 -16.80
N SER A 221 -9.89 15.12 -16.08
CA SER A 221 -10.71 14.70 -14.95
C SER A 221 -11.98 14.06 -15.51
N TYR A 222 -12.05 12.73 -15.55
CA TYR A 222 -13.35 12.08 -15.68
C TYR A 222 -14.17 12.43 -14.43
N SER A 223 -15.38 12.97 -14.61
CA SER A 223 -16.26 13.30 -13.48
C SER A 223 -16.67 12.02 -12.75
N TYR A 224 -16.00 11.71 -11.64
CA TYR A 224 -16.22 10.52 -10.83
C TYR A 224 -17.42 10.64 -9.87
N ARG A 225 -18.37 11.55 -10.14
CA ARG A 225 -19.48 11.89 -9.23
C ARG A 225 -20.50 10.76 -8.99
N GLY A 226 -20.40 9.65 -9.73
CA GLY A 226 -21.27 8.47 -9.57
C GLY A 226 -20.56 7.19 -9.10
N LEU A 227 -19.29 7.28 -8.68
CA LEU A 227 -18.50 6.12 -8.20
C LEU A 227 -18.50 5.95 -6.67
N LEU A 228 -19.19 6.84 -5.95
CA LEU A 228 -19.27 6.87 -4.48
C LEU A 228 -20.72 6.89 -4.02
#